data_AF-R7M2K0-F1
#
_entry.id   AF-R7M2K0-F1
#
_cell.length_a   1.000
_cell.length_b   1.000
_cell.length_c   1.000
_cell.angle_alpha   90.00
_cell.angle_beta   90.00
_cell.angle_gamma   90.00
#
_symmetry.space_group_name_H-M   'P 1'
#
loop_
_entity.id
_entity.type
_entity.pdbx_description
1 polymer ?
#
loop_
_entity_poly.entity_id
_entity_poly.type
_entity_poly.pdbx_seq_one_letter_code
_entity_poly.pdbx_strand_id
1 'polypeptide(L)'
;MDLQNGSHWSGAINTDNTGKKVDVNLDASSSWSLTADSHVDGFTDGTTALTNLKGNGHTLYYNSSSAANAWLGGKTYELQGGGYLKPEK
;
A
#
# COMPACT_ATOMS: atom_id res chain seq x y z
N MET A 1 1.45 -6.57 8.50
CA MET A 1 2.58 -5.68 8.82
C MET A 1 2.01 -4.39 9.31
N ASP A 2 2.43 -3.95 10.49
CA ASP A 2 1.96 -2.70 11.08
C ASP A 2 3.13 -1.70 11.11
N LEU A 3 2.96 -0.58 10.41
CA LEU A 3 3.89 0.54 10.42
C LEU A 3 3.28 1.63 11.29
N GLN A 4 3.76 1.72 12.53
CA GLN A 4 3.21 2.59 13.56
C GLN A 4 4.28 3.38 14.30
N ASN A 5 3.85 4.42 15.01
CA ASN A 5 4.69 5.20 15.94
C ASN A 5 5.90 5.87 15.24
N GLY A 6 5.69 6.47 14.07
CA GLY A 6 6.75 7.14 13.32
C GLY A 6 7.73 6.18 12.64
N SER A 7 7.30 4.95 12.34
CA SER A 7 8.16 3.97 11.68
C SER A 7 8.38 4.32 10.20
N HIS A 8 9.58 4.06 9.70
CA HIS A 8 9.92 4.27 8.29
C HIS A 8 10.44 2.98 7.69
N TRP A 9 9.77 2.48 6.66
CA TRP A 9 10.19 1.28 5.97
C TRP A 9 10.41 1.55 4.48
N SER A 10 11.50 0.99 3.95
CA SER A 10 11.82 1.00 2.53
C SER A 10 11.99 -0.45 2.08
N GLY A 11 11.11 -0.89 1.19
CA GLY A 11 11.05 -2.31 0.81
C GLY A 11 9.84 -2.63 -0.05
N ALA A 12 9.77 -3.88 -0.48
CA ALA A 12 8.67 -4.44 -1.25
C ALA A 12 8.15 -5.68 -0.54
N ILE A 13 6.86 -5.99 -0.73
CA ILE A 13 6.22 -7.16 -0.14
C ILE A 13 5.47 -7.94 -1.21
N ASN A 14 5.55 -9.27 -1.12
CA ASN A 14 4.80 -10.18 -2.00
C ASN A 14 5.02 -9.90 -3.50
N THR A 15 6.27 -9.68 -3.91
CA THR A 15 6.62 -9.26 -5.28
C THR A 15 6.29 -10.31 -6.35
N ASP A 16 6.05 -11.55 -5.96
CA ASP A 16 5.61 -12.64 -6.85
C ASP A 16 4.09 -12.87 -6.83
N ASN A 17 3.36 -12.10 -6.03
CA ASN A 17 1.91 -12.19 -5.84
C ASN A 17 1.40 -13.60 -5.47
N THR A 18 2.17 -14.36 -4.69
CA THR A 18 1.76 -15.70 -4.24
C THR A 18 1.15 -15.70 -2.83
N GLY A 19 1.35 -14.61 -2.08
CA GLY A 19 0.84 -14.40 -0.74
C GLY A 19 -0.66 -14.14 -0.71
N LYS A 20 -1.44 -15.06 -0.11
CA LYS A 20 -2.92 -14.99 -0.08
C LYS A 20 -3.50 -14.03 0.97
N LYS A 21 -2.74 -13.67 2.00
CA LYS A 21 -3.17 -12.88 3.16
C LYS A 21 -2.01 -11.99 3.61
N VAL A 22 -1.75 -10.94 2.86
CA VAL A 22 -0.70 -9.97 3.15
C VAL A 22 -1.37 -8.65 3.50
N ASP A 23 -1.53 -8.38 4.80
CA ASP A 23 -2.20 -7.16 5.26
C ASP A 23 -1.15 -6.12 5.71
N VAL A 24 -1.33 -4.87 5.35
CA VAL A 24 -0.51 -3.73 5.78
C VAL A 24 -1.39 -2.65 6.38
N ASN A 25 -1.03 -2.18 7.57
CA ASN A 25 -1.67 -1.07 8.25
C ASN A 25 -0.62 0.01 8.52
N LEU A 26 -0.78 1.15 7.85
CA LEU A 26 0.14 2.29 7.91
C LEU A 26 -0.53 3.41 8.70
N ASP A 27 0.03 3.80 9.85
CA ASP A 27 -0.50 4.97 10.56
C ASP A 27 -0.04 6.30 9.92
N ALA A 28 -0.72 7.38 10.27
CA ALA A 28 -0.46 8.71 9.69
C ALA A 28 0.93 9.28 10.05
N SER A 29 1.60 8.73 11.06
CA SER A 29 2.94 9.18 11.50
C SER A 29 4.08 8.43 10.82
N SER A 30 3.78 7.25 10.28
CA SER A 30 4.73 6.33 9.70
C SER A 30 4.79 6.48 8.18
N SER A 31 5.80 5.91 7.52
CA SER A 31 5.90 5.96 6.06
C SER A 31 6.41 4.67 5.45
N TRP A 32 5.96 4.39 4.22
CA TRP A 32 6.47 3.29 3.40
C TRP A 32 6.97 3.82 2.05
N SER A 33 8.22 3.49 1.70
CA SER A 33 8.80 3.71 0.38
C SER A 33 8.91 2.39 -0.39
N LEU A 34 8.20 2.28 -1.51
CA LEU A 34 8.30 1.11 -2.38
C LEU A 34 9.66 1.07 -3.07
N THR A 35 10.17 -0.16 -3.23
CA THR A 35 11.42 -0.47 -3.95
C THR A 35 11.22 -1.42 -5.12
N ALA A 36 10.01 -1.99 -5.24
CA ALA A 36 9.51 -2.79 -6.34
C ALA A 36 7.97 -2.82 -6.25
N ASP A 37 7.32 -3.31 -7.30
CA ASP A 37 5.88 -3.59 -7.27
C ASP A 37 5.56 -4.57 -6.13
N SER A 38 4.48 -4.30 -5.40
CA SER A 38 4.10 -5.02 -4.18
C SER A 38 2.61 -5.35 -4.18
N HIS A 39 2.23 -6.43 -3.50
CA HIS A 39 0.87 -6.96 -3.53
C HIS A 39 0.34 -7.23 -2.11
N VAL A 40 -0.84 -6.71 -1.78
CA VAL A 40 -1.48 -6.85 -0.47
C VAL A 40 -2.95 -7.28 -0.57
N ASP A 41 -3.40 -8.08 0.38
CA ASP A 41 -4.82 -8.42 0.53
C ASP A 41 -5.57 -7.25 1.17
N GLY A 42 -5.06 -6.72 2.29
CA GLY A 42 -5.59 -5.54 2.97
C GLY A 42 -4.57 -4.42 3.08
N PHE A 43 -5.01 -3.19 2.79
CA PHE A 43 -4.25 -1.97 3.00
C PHE A 43 -5.11 -0.92 3.70
N THR A 44 -4.65 -0.48 4.86
CA THR A 44 -5.23 0.66 5.59
C THR A 44 -4.19 1.73 5.80
N ASP A 45 -4.64 2.99 5.74
CA ASP A 45 -3.80 4.15 5.97
C ASP A 45 -4.49 5.13 6.92
N GLY A 46 -3.72 5.67 7.87
CA GLY A 46 -4.16 6.75 8.76
C GLY A 46 -4.29 8.10 8.03
N THR A 47 -3.77 8.23 6.80
CA THR A 47 -3.97 9.40 5.93
C THR A 47 -4.61 9.02 4.60
N THR A 48 -5.82 9.52 4.36
CA THR A 48 -6.55 9.29 3.11
C THR A 48 -5.91 9.96 1.89
N ALA A 49 -4.99 10.91 2.11
CA ALA A 49 -4.25 11.58 1.06
C ALA A 49 -3.01 10.80 0.59
N LEU A 50 -2.69 9.65 1.23
CA LEU A 50 -1.57 8.76 0.87
C LEU A 50 -0.19 9.46 0.86
N THR A 51 -0.05 10.55 1.61
CA THR A 51 1.17 11.39 1.61
C THR A 51 2.39 10.70 2.24
N ASN A 52 2.16 9.59 2.95
CA ASN A 52 3.16 8.77 3.63
C ASN A 52 3.48 7.46 2.87
N LEU A 53 2.80 7.18 1.77
CA LEU A 53 3.11 6.08 0.86
C LEU A 53 3.82 6.62 -0.39
N LYS A 54 5.12 6.32 -0.52
CA LYS A 54 5.96 6.75 -1.64
C LYS A 54 6.08 5.60 -2.65
N GLY A 55 5.57 5.82 -3.85
CA GLY A 55 5.59 4.82 -4.90
C GLY A 55 6.95 4.65 -5.57
N ASN A 56 7.76 5.71 -5.67
CA ASN A 56 9.07 5.69 -6.35
C ASN A 56 9.02 5.07 -7.76
N GLY A 57 7.91 5.25 -8.48
CA GLY A 57 7.69 4.65 -9.80
C GLY A 57 7.10 3.23 -9.77
N HIS A 58 6.89 2.65 -8.59
CA HIS A 58 6.33 1.32 -8.38
C HIS A 58 4.86 1.34 -7.97
N THR A 59 4.23 0.19 -8.10
CA THR A 59 2.81 0.01 -7.79
C THR A 59 2.61 -0.83 -6.53
N LEU A 60 1.74 -0.36 -5.62
CA LEU A 60 1.08 -1.21 -4.63
C LEU A 60 -0.27 -1.70 -5.19
N TYR A 61 -0.40 -3.01 -5.38
CA TYR A 61 -1.65 -3.66 -5.75
C TYR A 61 -2.42 -4.06 -4.49
N TYR A 62 -3.73 -3.81 -4.49
CA TYR A 62 -4.60 -4.19 -3.38
C TYR A 62 -5.79 -5.01 -3.85
N ASN A 63 -6.24 -5.97 -3.05
CA ASN A 63 -7.48 -6.71 -3.32
C ASN A 63 -8.71 -5.81 -3.11
N SER A 64 -9.35 -5.34 -4.19
CA SER A 64 -10.54 -4.47 -4.10
C SER A 64 -11.76 -5.13 -3.49
N SER A 65 -11.78 -6.47 -3.38
CA SER A 65 -12.87 -7.22 -2.74
C SER A 65 -12.71 -7.32 -1.22
N SER A 66 -11.54 -6.95 -0.68
CA SER A 66 -11.29 -6.97 0.77
C SER A 66 -12.01 -5.81 1.46
N ALA A 67 -12.70 -6.11 2.57
CA ALA A 67 -13.38 -5.10 3.38
C ALA A 67 -12.41 -4.03 3.93
N ALA A 68 -11.15 -4.40 4.16
CA ALA A 68 -10.10 -3.46 4.59
C ALA A 68 -9.83 -2.36 3.55
N ASN A 69 -10.11 -2.63 2.27
CA ASN A 69 -9.84 -1.71 1.14
C ASN A 69 -11.11 -0.96 0.67
N ALA A 70 -12.24 -1.11 1.37
CA ALA A 70 -13.50 -0.48 0.96
C ALA A 70 -13.37 1.05 0.81
N TRP A 71 -12.49 1.68 1.60
CA TRP A 71 -12.20 3.12 1.56
C TRP A 71 -11.53 3.58 0.25
N LEU A 72 -10.89 2.68 -0.48
CA LEU A 72 -10.27 2.94 -1.79
C LEU A 72 -11.28 2.89 -2.94
N GLY A 73 -12.51 2.40 -2.69
CA GLY A 73 -13.60 2.40 -3.67
C GLY A 73 -13.27 1.72 -5.01
N GLY A 74 -12.31 0.79 -5.04
CA GLY A 74 -11.86 0.14 -6.28
C GLY A 74 -11.15 1.07 -7.27
N LYS A 75 -10.61 2.21 -6.83
CA LYS A 75 -9.97 3.22 -7.69
C LYS A 75 -8.46 3.11 -7.70
N THR A 76 -7.85 3.70 -8.73
CA THR A 76 -6.40 3.89 -8.81
C THR A 76 -6.03 5.28 -8.30
N TYR A 77 -4.96 5.36 -7.53
CA TYR A 77 -4.42 6.58 -6.94
C TYR A 77 -2.96 6.76 -7.35
N GLU A 78 -2.57 7.97 -7.71
CA GLU A 78 -1.16 8.32 -7.95
C GLU A 78 -0.43 8.47 -6.62
N LEU A 79 0.80 7.96 -6.56
CA LEU A 79 1.63 8.01 -5.36
C LEU A 79 2.74 9.06 -5.47
N GLN A 80 3.20 9.53 -4.31
CA GLN A 80 4.36 10.41 -4.24
C GLN A 80 5.60 9.72 -4.82
N GLY A 81 6.39 10.45 -5.60
CA GLY A 81 7.54 9.87 -6.29
C GLY A 81 7.18 9.00 -7.49
N GLY A 82 5.92 9.05 -7.96
CA GLY A 82 5.43 8.29 -9.11
C GLY A 82 4.97 6.88 -8.74
N GLY A 83 4.33 6.19 -9.68
CA GLY A 83 3.69 4.90 -9.44
C GLY A 83 2.27 5.05 -8.90
N TYR A 84 1.67 3.93 -8.45
CA TYR A 84 0.24 3.87 -8.17
C TYR A 84 -0.13 2.98 -6.98
N LEU A 85 -1.24 3.29 -6.32
CA LEU A 85 -2.02 2.35 -5.53
C LEU A 85 -3.24 1.94 -6.38
N LYS A 86 -3.34 0.67 -6.79
CA LYS A 86 -4.42 0.23 -7.69
C LYS A 86 -4.97 -1.16 -7.35
N PRO A 87 -6.22 -1.46 -7.75
CA PRO A 87 -6.78 -2.80 -7.61
C PRO A 87 -5.92 -3.86 -8.31
N GLU A 88 -5.76 -4.99 -7.64
CA GLU A 88 -5.37 -6.26 -8.25
C GLU A 88 -6.48 -6.71 -9.23
N LYS A 89 -6.10 -7.27 -10.38
CA LYS A 89 -7.06 -7.81 -11.37
C LYS A 89 -7.47 -9.24 -11.03
#